data_AF-A0AAW0HZA5-F1
#
_entry.id   AF-A0AAW0HZA5-F1
#
_cell.length_a   1.000
_cell.length_b   1.000
_cell.length_c   1.000
_cell.angle_alpha   90.00
_cell.angle_beta   90.00
_cell.angle_gamma   90.00
#
_symmetry.space_group_name_H-M   'P 1'
#
loop_
_entity.id
_entity.type
_entity.pdbx_description
1 polymer ?
#
loop_
_entity_poly.entity_id
_entity_poly.type
_entity_poly.pdbx_seq_one_letter_code
_entity_poly.pdbx_strand_id
1 'polypeptide(L)'
;MVNPLTAQGVVVAVVAYDIAPKGTLDQMVDQVTRSVVFLQRRYPSNQGIYICGHSAGAHLAAMVFLASWMKHGVMPNLQGFLLVSGIYDLEPIIATSQNAPLHMTLEDAQRNSPQRRLEVAPARPVGPACPVLVVVGQHESPEFHRQSREFYETLCRVGRKASFQQLRGVDHFDIIENLTREDDELTQVGLNPSSPTAF
;
A
#
# COMPACT_ATOMS: atom_id res chain seq x y z
N MET A 1 6.48 -8.47 -11.53
CA MET A 1 5.75 -9.15 -10.44
C MET A 1 4.83 -10.27 -10.93
N VAL A 2 4.08 -10.10 -12.04
CA VAL A 2 3.04 -11.05 -12.45
C VAL A 2 3.57 -12.47 -12.72
N ASN A 3 4.57 -12.64 -13.59
CA ASN A 3 5.03 -13.97 -13.99
C ASN A 3 5.55 -14.82 -12.82
N PRO A 4 6.47 -14.34 -11.95
CA PRO A 4 6.95 -15.12 -10.81
C PRO A 4 5.83 -15.56 -9.85
N LEU A 5 4.85 -14.69 -9.57
CA LEU A 5 3.73 -15.02 -8.69
C LEU A 5 2.79 -16.06 -9.30
N THR A 6 2.42 -15.89 -10.58
CA THR A 6 1.52 -16.84 -11.25
C THR A 6 2.15 -18.22 -11.41
N ALA A 7 3.48 -18.30 -11.59
CA ALA A 7 4.21 -19.56 -11.62
C ALA A 7 4.14 -20.33 -10.29
N GLN A 8 3.90 -19.64 -9.17
CA GLN A 8 3.73 -20.20 -7.83
C GLN A 8 2.25 -20.45 -7.47
N GLY A 9 1.33 -20.31 -8.44
CA GLY A 9 -0.10 -20.55 -8.23
C GLY A 9 -0.86 -19.38 -7.61
N VAL A 10 -0.23 -18.21 -7.46
CA VAL A 10 -0.87 -16.99 -6.96
C VAL A 10 -1.69 -16.35 -8.08
N VAL A 11 -2.95 -16.01 -7.78
CA VAL A 11 -3.79 -15.21 -8.68
C VAL A 11 -3.40 -13.74 -8.53
N VAL A 12 -2.95 -13.12 -9.62
CA VAL A 12 -2.58 -11.69 -9.63
C VAL A 12 -3.70 -10.86 -10.24
N ALA A 13 -4.20 -9.87 -9.50
CA ALA A 13 -5.17 -8.89 -9.96
C ALA A 13 -4.52 -7.51 -10.03
N VAL A 14 -4.41 -6.94 -11.24
CA VAL A 14 -3.92 -5.56 -11.45
C VAL A 14 -5.14 -4.64 -11.52
N VAL A 15 -5.24 -3.71 -10.57
CA VAL A 15 -6.39 -2.82 -10.42
C VAL A 15 -6.05 -1.44 -10.99
N ALA A 16 -6.95 -0.91 -11.80
CA ALA A 16 -6.92 0.47 -12.25
C ALA A 16 -7.90 1.33 -11.43
N TYR A 17 -7.63 2.62 -11.40
CA TYR A 17 -8.45 3.66 -10.77
C TYR A 17 -8.38 4.92 -11.63
N ASP A 18 -9.35 5.81 -11.44
CA ASP A 18 -9.36 7.11 -12.12
C ASP A 18 -8.14 7.94 -11.72
N ILE A 19 -7.69 8.80 -12.62
CA ILE A 19 -6.51 9.65 -12.40
C ILE A 19 -6.90 11.12 -12.39
N ALA A 20 -6.12 11.91 -11.66
CA ALA A 20 -6.28 13.36 -11.62
C ALA A 20 -6.05 13.97 -13.03
N PRO A 21 -6.76 15.05 -13.41
CA PRO A 21 -7.75 15.79 -12.61
C PRO A 21 -9.18 15.19 -12.68
N LYS A 22 -9.39 14.09 -13.42
CA LYS A 22 -10.73 13.50 -13.60
C LYS A 22 -11.25 12.81 -12.33
N GLY A 23 -10.36 12.22 -11.55
CA GLY A 23 -10.64 11.61 -10.25
C GLY A 23 -10.02 12.40 -9.10
N THR A 24 -10.73 12.47 -7.97
CA THR A 24 -10.20 12.95 -6.69
C THR A 24 -9.52 11.81 -5.93
N LEU A 25 -8.66 12.13 -4.95
CA LEU A 25 -8.06 11.09 -4.10
C LEU A 25 -9.09 10.25 -3.36
N ASP A 26 -10.17 10.85 -2.87
CA ASP A 26 -11.24 10.10 -2.20
C ASP A 26 -11.88 9.07 -3.16
N GLN A 27 -12.06 9.44 -4.43
CA GLN A 27 -12.58 8.53 -5.46
C GLN A 27 -11.59 7.41 -5.75
N MET A 28 -10.30 7.70 -5.87
CA MET A 28 -9.26 6.69 -6.09
C MET A 28 -9.22 5.69 -4.92
N VAL A 29 -9.23 6.19 -3.68
CA VAL A 29 -9.27 5.36 -2.47
C VAL A 29 -10.51 4.46 -2.46
N ASP A 30 -11.70 5.00 -2.76
CA ASP A 30 -12.94 4.23 -2.82
C ASP A 30 -12.93 3.19 -3.95
N GLN A 31 -12.40 3.52 -5.14
CA GLN A 31 -12.29 2.59 -6.26
C GLN A 31 -11.36 1.41 -5.97
N VAL A 32 -10.17 1.66 -5.39
CA VAL A 32 -9.26 0.59 -4.98
C VAL A 32 -9.89 -0.26 -3.87
N THR A 33 -10.54 0.38 -2.89
CA THR A 33 -11.24 -0.34 -1.80
C THR A 33 -12.36 -1.24 -2.35
N ARG A 34 -13.16 -0.73 -3.30
CA ARG A 34 -14.24 -1.49 -3.96
C ARG A 34 -13.71 -2.65 -4.81
N SER A 35 -12.49 -2.54 -5.33
CA SER A 35 -11.85 -3.64 -6.06
C SER A 35 -11.54 -4.82 -5.14
N VAL A 36 -11.09 -4.54 -3.90
CA VAL A 36 -10.93 -5.59 -2.86
C VAL A 36 -12.27 -6.22 -2.48
N VAL A 37 -13.32 -5.40 -2.33
CA VAL A 37 -14.69 -5.89 -2.07
C VAL A 37 -15.16 -6.83 -3.18
N PHE A 38 -14.94 -6.43 -4.44
CA PHE A 38 -15.27 -7.25 -5.61
C PHE A 38 -14.53 -8.60 -5.57
N LEU A 39 -13.21 -8.59 -5.35
CA LEU A 39 -12.40 -9.80 -5.30
C LEU A 39 -12.85 -10.74 -4.18
N GLN A 40 -13.10 -10.22 -2.98
CA GLN A 40 -13.59 -11.03 -1.86
C GLN A 40 -14.96 -11.66 -2.16
N ARG A 41 -15.88 -10.93 -2.81
CA ARG A 41 -17.20 -11.47 -3.19
C ARG A 41 -17.11 -12.48 -4.33
N ARG A 42 -16.23 -12.23 -5.29
CA ARG A 42 -16.04 -13.08 -6.47
C ARG A 42 -15.34 -14.40 -6.12
N TYR A 43 -14.47 -14.37 -5.11
CA TYR A 43 -13.67 -15.50 -4.63
C TYR A 43 -13.80 -15.64 -3.10
N PRO A 44 -14.97 -16.03 -2.58
CA PRO A 44 -15.22 -16.07 -1.14
C PRO A 44 -14.35 -17.09 -0.39
N SER A 45 -13.85 -18.11 -1.09
CA SER A 45 -12.99 -19.18 -0.56
C SER A 45 -11.49 -18.93 -0.79
N ASN A 46 -11.09 -17.68 -1.09
CA ASN A 46 -9.67 -17.34 -1.24
C ASN A 46 -8.90 -17.65 0.05
N GLN A 47 -7.66 -18.11 -0.09
CA GLN A 47 -6.79 -18.42 1.05
C GLN A 47 -6.19 -17.16 1.69
N GLY A 48 -6.20 -16.04 0.96
CA GLY A 48 -5.75 -14.75 1.43
C GLY A 48 -5.76 -13.73 0.31
N ILE A 49 -5.89 -12.46 0.69
CA ILE A 49 -5.69 -11.31 -0.19
C ILE A 49 -4.51 -10.52 0.36
N TYR A 50 -3.50 -10.33 -0.47
CA TYR A 50 -2.37 -9.46 -0.19
C TYR A 50 -2.43 -8.27 -1.12
N ILE A 51 -2.07 -7.10 -0.60
CA ILE A 51 -2.13 -5.85 -1.35
C ILE A 51 -0.73 -5.29 -1.49
N CYS A 52 -0.28 -5.16 -2.73
CA CYS A 52 0.96 -4.47 -3.06
C CYS A 52 0.64 -3.12 -3.71
N GLY A 53 1.34 -2.08 -3.29
CA GLY A 53 1.28 -0.77 -3.90
C GLY A 53 2.67 -0.16 -4.04
N HIS A 54 2.86 0.63 -5.09
CA HIS A 54 4.08 1.40 -5.35
C HIS A 54 3.76 2.89 -5.44
N SER A 55 4.57 3.76 -4.84
CA SER A 55 4.42 5.21 -4.96
C SER A 55 3.00 5.66 -4.55
N ALA A 56 2.27 6.33 -5.43
CA ALA A 56 0.85 6.66 -5.22
C ALA A 56 -0.03 5.41 -4.97
N GLY A 57 0.31 4.26 -5.55
CA GLY A 57 -0.35 2.99 -5.23
C GLY A 57 -0.07 2.48 -3.81
N ALA A 58 1.11 2.74 -3.26
CA ALA A 58 1.43 2.41 -1.86
C ALA A 58 0.63 3.27 -0.89
N HIS A 59 0.42 4.55 -1.24
CA HIS A 59 -0.52 5.43 -0.56
C HIS A 59 -1.95 4.84 -0.56
N LEU A 60 -2.46 4.46 -1.73
CA LEU A 60 -3.82 3.90 -1.85
C LEU A 60 -3.94 2.57 -1.08
N ALA A 61 -2.94 1.70 -1.14
CA ALA A 61 -2.89 0.46 -0.37
C ALA A 61 -2.89 0.73 1.15
N ALA A 62 -2.14 1.73 1.62
CA ALA A 62 -2.17 2.16 3.01
C ALA A 62 -3.54 2.72 3.42
N MET A 63 -4.24 3.42 2.53
CA MET A 63 -5.61 3.88 2.79
C MET A 63 -6.61 2.71 2.86
N VAL A 64 -6.44 1.67 2.03
CA VAL A 64 -7.22 0.43 2.09
C VAL A 64 -7.00 -0.32 3.42
N PHE A 65 -5.77 -0.35 3.94
CA PHE A 65 -5.48 -0.90 5.26
C PHE A 65 -6.29 -0.20 6.37
N LEU A 66 -6.63 1.08 6.19
CA LEU A 66 -7.41 1.89 7.13
C LEU A 66 -8.91 1.94 6.80
N ALA A 67 -9.37 1.17 5.80
CA ALA A 67 -10.76 1.19 5.35
C ALA A 67 -11.72 0.64 6.41
N SER A 68 -12.94 1.21 6.44
CA SER A 68 -14.01 0.72 7.31
C SER A 68 -14.81 -0.36 6.59
N TRP A 69 -14.35 -1.62 6.66
CA TRP A 69 -14.96 -2.76 5.96
C TRP A 69 -16.45 -2.98 6.29
N MET A 70 -16.88 -2.62 7.50
CA MET A 70 -18.30 -2.64 7.88
C MET A 70 -19.19 -1.81 6.94
N LYS A 71 -18.70 -0.67 6.42
CA LYS A 71 -19.45 0.17 5.47
C LYS A 71 -19.61 -0.48 4.10
N HIS A 72 -18.76 -1.44 3.76
CA HIS A 72 -18.77 -2.14 2.47
C HIS A 72 -19.56 -3.46 2.53
N GLY A 73 -20.06 -3.86 3.71
CA GLY A 73 -20.86 -5.07 3.90
C GLY A 73 -20.09 -6.38 3.62
N VAL A 74 -18.76 -6.34 3.64
CA VAL A 74 -17.90 -7.52 3.51
C VAL A 74 -16.65 -7.33 4.35
N MET A 75 -16.16 -8.40 4.98
CA MET A 75 -14.85 -8.44 5.61
C MET A 75 -13.89 -9.21 4.70
N PRO A 76 -12.95 -8.56 4.00
CA PRO A 76 -11.99 -9.25 3.17
C PRO A 76 -10.97 -10.04 4.00
N ASN A 77 -10.55 -11.19 3.46
CA ASN A 77 -9.52 -12.05 4.04
C ASN A 77 -8.11 -11.46 3.77
N LEU A 78 -7.84 -10.27 4.31
CA LEU A 78 -6.56 -9.59 4.12
C LEU A 78 -5.46 -10.25 4.95
N GLN A 79 -4.38 -10.66 4.28
CA GLN A 79 -3.27 -11.38 4.89
C GLN A 79 -1.97 -10.56 4.94
N GLY A 80 -1.80 -9.53 4.11
CA GLY A 80 -0.63 -8.67 4.21
C GLY A 80 -0.63 -7.49 3.25
N PHE A 81 0.23 -6.52 3.56
CA PHE A 81 0.46 -5.33 2.75
C PHE A 81 1.94 -5.17 2.44
N LEU A 82 2.24 -4.90 1.17
CA LEU A 82 3.56 -4.51 0.68
C LEU A 82 3.49 -3.09 0.14
N LEU A 83 4.12 -2.15 0.85
CA LEU A 83 4.06 -0.73 0.56
C LEU A 83 5.44 -0.28 0.09
N VAL A 84 5.59 -0.09 -1.22
CA VAL A 84 6.88 0.18 -1.86
C VAL A 84 6.99 1.65 -2.20
N SER A 85 7.97 2.34 -1.62
CA SER A 85 8.30 3.74 -1.88
C SER A 85 7.08 4.65 -1.87
N GLY A 86 6.26 4.56 -0.81
CA GLY A 86 5.01 5.31 -0.68
C GLY A 86 5.16 6.70 -0.06
N ILE A 87 4.09 7.49 -0.19
CA ILE A 87 3.87 8.73 0.55
C ILE A 87 2.65 8.54 1.46
N TYR A 88 2.77 8.94 2.72
CA TYR A 88 1.81 8.66 3.79
C TYR A 88 1.29 9.91 4.52
N ASP A 89 1.98 11.04 4.40
CA ASP A 89 1.50 12.39 4.72
C ASP A 89 1.48 13.23 3.44
N LEU A 90 0.28 13.62 3.02
CA LEU A 90 0.06 14.38 1.79
C LEU A 90 0.08 15.89 2.01
N GLU A 91 0.09 16.37 3.26
CA GLU A 91 0.08 17.81 3.53
C GLU A 91 1.26 18.55 2.85
N PRO A 92 2.51 18.04 2.86
CA PRO A 92 3.61 18.68 2.14
C PRO A 92 3.39 18.79 0.63
N ILE A 93 2.63 17.87 0.03
CA ILE A 93 2.40 17.85 -1.43
C ILE A 93 1.64 19.08 -1.89
N ILE A 94 0.77 19.65 -1.04
CA ILE A 94 -0.06 20.82 -1.38
C ILE A 94 0.78 21.98 -1.92
N ALA A 95 1.98 22.17 -1.38
CA ALA A 95 2.91 23.25 -1.75
C ALA A 95 3.80 22.92 -2.97
N THR A 96 3.59 21.78 -3.63
CA THR A 96 4.40 21.32 -4.75
C THR A 96 3.63 21.33 -6.06
N SER A 97 4.34 21.25 -7.19
CA SER A 97 3.73 21.13 -8.52
C SER A 97 2.88 19.87 -8.70
N GLN A 98 3.10 18.82 -7.88
CA GLN A 98 2.32 17.59 -7.90
C GLN A 98 0.85 17.82 -7.50
N ASN A 99 0.55 18.90 -6.78
CA ASN A 99 -0.82 19.26 -6.42
C ASN A 99 -1.59 19.94 -7.57
N ALA A 100 -0.90 20.39 -8.63
CA ALA A 100 -1.54 21.07 -9.75
C ALA A 100 -2.70 20.26 -10.39
N PRO A 101 -2.55 18.95 -10.67
CA PRO A 101 -3.67 18.14 -11.16
C PRO A 101 -4.66 17.70 -10.06
N LEU A 102 -4.22 17.59 -8.81
CA LEU A 102 -5.02 17.05 -7.71
C LEU A 102 -5.93 18.10 -7.05
N HIS A 103 -5.53 19.37 -7.10
CA HIS A 103 -6.21 20.50 -6.47
C HIS A 103 -6.58 20.24 -4.99
N MET A 104 -5.73 19.53 -4.26
CA MET A 104 -5.99 19.21 -2.86
C MET A 104 -6.02 20.48 -2.01
N THR A 105 -7.06 20.59 -1.21
CA THR A 105 -7.06 21.46 -0.03
C THR A 105 -6.28 20.80 1.12
N LEU A 106 -6.01 21.58 2.17
CA LEU A 106 -5.46 21.05 3.42
C LEU A 106 -6.33 19.93 4.00
N GLU A 107 -7.65 20.10 3.94
CA GLU A 107 -8.60 19.10 4.44
C GLU A 107 -8.53 17.81 3.62
N ASP A 108 -8.43 17.91 2.29
CA ASP A 108 -8.31 16.74 1.41
C ASP A 108 -7.03 15.96 1.69
N ALA A 109 -5.90 16.67 1.81
CA ALA A 109 -4.62 16.05 2.13
C ALA A 109 -4.65 15.36 3.49
N GLN A 110 -5.19 16.01 4.53
CA GLN A 110 -5.29 15.42 5.86
C GLN A 110 -6.18 14.19 5.89
N ARG A 111 -7.35 14.25 5.24
CA ARG A 111 -8.29 13.11 5.16
C ARG A 111 -7.71 11.93 4.36
N ASN A 112 -6.85 12.22 3.39
CA ASN A 112 -6.15 11.23 2.56
C ASN A 112 -4.73 10.92 3.05
N SER A 113 -4.31 11.36 4.24
CA SER A 113 -2.99 11.01 4.79
C SER A 113 -3.09 9.79 5.72
N PRO A 114 -2.67 8.59 5.28
CA PRO A 114 -2.74 7.40 6.14
C PRO A 114 -1.90 7.55 7.42
N GLN A 115 -0.80 8.31 7.41
CA GLN A 115 -0.01 8.67 8.60
C GLN A 115 -0.91 9.30 9.68
N ARG A 116 -1.59 10.39 9.32
CA ARG A 116 -2.45 11.16 10.24
C ARG A 116 -3.64 10.36 10.73
N ARG A 117 -4.23 9.56 9.84
CA ARG A 117 -5.37 8.70 10.20
C ARG A 117 -5.00 7.66 11.24
N LEU A 118 -3.80 7.06 11.14
CA LEU A 118 -3.31 6.11 12.14
C LEU A 118 -3.10 6.75 13.51
N GLU A 119 -2.62 8.00 13.55
CA GLU A 119 -2.35 8.74 14.79
C GLU A 119 -3.63 9.16 15.51
N VAL A 120 -4.66 9.60 14.76
CA VAL A 120 -5.92 10.13 15.34
C VAL A 120 -6.87 9.02 15.78
N ALA A 121 -6.93 7.92 15.03
CA ALA A 121 -7.80 6.80 15.35
C ALA A 121 -7.12 5.48 14.95
N PRO A 122 -6.55 4.71 15.88
CA PRO A 122 -5.99 3.40 15.55
C PRO A 122 -7.11 2.57 14.92
N ALA A 123 -6.93 2.21 13.64
CA ALA A 123 -7.98 1.58 12.85
C ALA A 123 -8.61 0.39 13.60
N ARG A 124 -9.94 0.20 13.51
CA ARG A 124 -10.53 -1.05 13.99
C ARG A 124 -9.95 -2.22 13.18
N PRO A 125 -9.70 -3.38 13.78
CA PRO A 125 -8.75 -4.34 13.24
C PRO A 125 -9.20 -4.89 11.87
N VAL A 126 -8.42 -4.60 10.82
CA VAL A 126 -7.93 -5.68 9.97
C VAL A 126 -7.26 -6.66 10.94
N GLY A 127 -7.60 -7.96 10.88
CA GLY A 127 -7.27 -8.92 11.95
C GLY A 127 -5.84 -8.76 12.48
N PRO A 128 -5.59 -8.99 13.78
CA PRO A 128 -4.30 -8.72 14.44
C PRO A 128 -3.08 -9.41 13.81
N ALA A 129 -3.30 -10.33 12.86
CA ALA A 129 -2.31 -11.07 12.13
C ALA A 129 -1.96 -10.54 10.73
N CYS A 130 -2.44 -9.36 10.31
CA CYS A 130 -2.14 -8.80 8.97
C CYS A 130 -0.87 -7.90 8.99
N PRO A 131 0.31 -8.43 8.60
CA PRO A 131 1.55 -7.67 8.57
C PRO A 131 1.60 -6.62 7.45
N VAL A 132 2.32 -5.54 7.73
CA VAL A 132 2.66 -4.50 6.76
C VAL A 132 4.17 -4.44 6.60
N LEU A 133 4.66 -4.65 5.38
CA LEU A 133 6.05 -4.38 5.03
C LEU A 133 6.13 -3.06 4.29
N VAL A 134 6.88 -2.12 4.86
CA VAL A 134 7.21 -0.84 4.24
C VAL A 134 8.60 -0.94 3.63
N VAL A 135 8.72 -0.65 2.35
CA VAL A 135 9.97 -0.75 1.59
C VAL A 135 10.31 0.59 0.97
N VAL A 136 11.59 0.97 0.96
CA VAL A 136 12.08 2.16 0.26
C VAL A 136 13.39 1.84 -0.48
N GLY A 137 13.56 2.37 -1.69
CA GLY A 137 14.80 2.23 -2.44
C GLY A 137 15.93 3.11 -1.89
N GLN A 138 17.17 2.67 -1.99
CA GLN A 138 18.33 3.43 -1.51
C GLN A 138 18.46 4.79 -2.20
N HIS A 139 18.19 4.86 -3.50
CA HIS A 139 18.33 6.08 -4.30
C HIS A 139 17.05 6.91 -4.36
N GLU A 140 16.09 6.64 -3.49
CA GLU A 140 14.89 7.46 -3.31
C GLU A 140 15.20 8.85 -2.73
N SER A 141 14.28 9.79 -2.96
CA SER A 141 14.40 11.12 -2.37
C SER A 141 14.35 11.06 -0.82
N PRO A 142 14.95 12.04 -0.12
CA PRO A 142 14.91 12.08 1.35
C PRO A 142 13.48 12.01 1.93
N GLU A 143 12.49 12.52 1.21
CA GLU A 143 11.10 12.53 1.68
C GLU A 143 10.46 11.14 1.65
N PHE A 144 10.76 10.31 0.64
CA PHE A 144 10.32 8.91 0.62
C PHE A 144 10.95 8.11 1.77
N HIS A 145 12.23 8.33 2.07
CA HIS A 145 12.89 7.72 3.23
C HIS A 145 12.25 8.15 4.55
N ARG A 146 12.05 9.45 4.73
CA ARG A 146 11.44 10.03 5.94
C ARG A 146 10.06 9.46 6.17
N GLN A 147 9.17 9.58 5.18
CA GLN A 147 7.79 9.15 5.31
C GLN A 147 7.66 7.62 5.47
N SER A 148 8.47 6.83 4.77
CA SER A 148 8.46 5.37 4.92
C SER A 148 8.86 4.93 6.32
N ARG A 149 9.87 5.58 6.90
CA ARG A 149 10.31 5.33 8.28
C ARG A 149 9.25 5.75 9.29
N GLU A 150 8.73 6.97 9.19
CA GLU A 150 7.71 7.49 10.10
C GLU A 150 6.43 6.64 10.09
N PHE A 151 6.00 6.20 8.90
CA PHE A 151 4.81 5.37 8.76
C PHE A 151 5.00 3.99 9.39
N TYR A 152 6.15 3.35 9.16
CA TYR A 152 6.53 2.11 9.85
C TYR A 152 6.54 2.29 11.37
N GLU A 153 7.17 3.34 11.89
CA GLU A 153 7.26 3.60 13.33
C GLU A 153 5.87 3.84 13.95
N THR A 154 5.01 4.57 13.25
CA THR A 154 3.61 4.78 13.67
C THR A 154 2.82 3.47 13.68
N LEU A 155 2.97 2.61 12.66
CA LEU A 155 2.37 1.28 12.63
C LEU A 155 2.79 0.45 13.86
N CYS A 156 4.09 0.43 14.19
CA CYS A 156 4.58 -0.25 15.40
C CYS A 156 4.01 0.37 16.68
N ARG A 157 3.99 1.70 16.78
CA ARG A 157 3.50 2.44 17.96
C ARG A 157 2.03 2.14 18.25
N VAL A 158 1.20 1.98 17.22
CA VAL A 158 -0.22 1.61 17.36
C VAL A 158 -0.45 0.09 17.42
N GLY A 159 0.60 -0.70 17.63
CA GLY A 159 0.53 -2.15 17.87
C GLY A 159 0.29 -3.00 16.62
N ARG A 160 0.60 -2.50 15.41
CA ARG A 160 0.55 -3.30 14.19
C ARG A 160 1.81 -4.12 14.01
N LYS A 161 1.66 -5.32 13.44
CA LYS A 161 2.78 -6.11 12.95
C LYS A 161 3.33 -5.42 11.70
N ALA A 162 4.45 -4.71 11.84
CA ALA A 162 5.06 -4.01 10.73
C ALA A 162 6.56 -4.30 10.65
N SER A 163 7.12 -4.15 9.47
CA SER A 163 8.56 -4.26 9.19
C SER A 163 8.96 -3.20 8.19
N PHE A 164 10.24 -2.82 8.22
CA PHE A 164 10.80 -1.81 7.34
C PHE A 164 12.06 -2.37 6.66
N GLN A 165 12.17 -2.15 5.35
CA GLN A 165 13.32 -2.56 4.56
C GLN A 165 13.76 -1.44 3.63
N GLN A 166 15.06 -1.22 3.57
CA GLN A 166 15.66 -0.35 2.57
C GLN A 166 16.41 -1.22 1.55
N LEU A 167 15.97 -1.19 0.29
CA LEU A 167 16.59 -1.99 -0.78
C LEU A 167 17.80 -1.26 -1.36
N ARG A 168 18.91 -1.97 -1.51
CA ARG A 168 20.18 -1.41 -1.99
C ARG A 168 20.19 -1.29 -3.51
N GLY A 169 20.85 -0.25 -4.02
CA GLY A 169 21.13 -0.09 -5.44
C GLY A 169 19.93 0.24 -6.34
N VAL A 170 18.71 0.29 -5.80
CA VAL A 170 17.49 0.60 -6.57
C VAL A 170 16.99 2.02 -6.34
N ASP A 171 16.42 2.60 -7.39
CA ASP A 171 15.72 3.88 -7.35
C ASP A 171 14.18 3.70 -7.39
N HIS A 172 13.47 4.81 -7.59
CA HIS A 172 12.00 4.83 -7.58
C HIS A 172 11.32 3.97 -8.63
N PHE A 173 11.98 3.71 -9.76
CA PHE A 173 11.42 2.96 -10.88
C PHE A 173 11.94 1.53 -10.90
N ASP A 174 13.25 1.37 -10.74
CA ASP A 174 13.92 0.06 -10.78
C ASP A 174 13.38 -0.89 -9.72
N ILE A 175 12.97 -0.37 -8.55
CA ILE A 175 12.40 -1.15 -7.44
C ILE A 175 11.15 -1.96 -7.84
N ILE A 176 10.39 -1.51 -8.84
CA ILE A 176 9.24 -2.25 -9.36
C ILE A 176 9.57 -2.99 -10.65
N GLU A 177 10.42 -2.43 -11.52
CA GLU A 177 10.81 -3.09 -12.76
C GLU A 177 11.53 -4.43 -12.47
N ASN A 178 12.36 -4.45 -11.43
CA ASN A 178 13.08 -5.64 -10.99
C ASN A 178 12.15 -6.75 -10.47
N LEU A 179 10.90 -6.45 -10.09
CA LEU A 179 9.94 -7.48 -9.66
C LEU A 179 9.57 -8.49 -10.76
N THR A 180 9.94 -8.21 -12.01
CA THR A 180 9.80 -9.17 -13.11
C THR A 180 10.85 -10.28 -13.06
N ARG A 181 11.93 -10.06 -12.31
CA ARG A 181 13.01 -11.01 -12.11
C ARG A 181 12.74 -11.85 -10.88
N GLU A 182 12.94 -13.16 -11.01
CA GLU A 182 12.75 -14.12 -9.90
C GLU A 182 13.80 -13.95 -8.82
N ASP A 183 15.02 -13.52 -9.17
CA ASP A 183 16.16 -13.34 -8.27
C ASP A 183 16.14 -12.01 -7.50
N ASP A 184 15.19 -11.12 -7.80
CA ASP A 184 15.08 -9.83 -7.14
C ASP A 184 14.67 -9.97 -5.66
N GLU A 185 15.29 -9.16 -4.80
CA GLU A 185 15.10 -9.20 -3.35
C GLU A 185 13.64 -9.00 -2.96
N LEU A 186 12.90 -8.12 -3.66
CA LEU A 186 11.51 -7.83 -3.36
C LEU A 186 10.56 -8.92 -3.89
N THR A 187 10.88 -9.53 -5.04
CA THR A 187 10.19 -10.74 -5.53
C THR A 187 10.33 -11.88 -4.52
N GLN A 188 11.54 -12.11 -4.01
CA GLN A 188 11.81 -13.16 -3.02
C GLN A 188 11.11 -12.89 -1.67
N VAL A 189 11.01 -11.63 -1.24
CA VAL A 189 10.23 -11.26 -0.05
C VAL A 189 8.74 -11.61 -0.21
N GLY A 190 8.19 -11.43 -1.41
CA GLY A 190 6.83 -11.85 -1.74
C GLY A 190 6.67 -13.36 -1.88
N LEU A 191 7.71 -14.09 -2.29
CA LEU A 191 7.65 -15.54 -2.52
C LEU A 191 8.09 -16.39 -1.32
N ASN A 192 8.75 -15.81 -0.33
CA ASN A 192 9.35 -16.57 0.77
C ASN A 192 8.31 -16.93 1.84
N PRO A 193 7.90 -18.20 2.01
CA PRO A 193 6.86 -18.58 2.99
C PRO A 193 7.25 -18.32 4.45
N SER A 194 8.52 -18.01 4.74
CA SER A 194 9.00 -17.59 6.06
C SER A 194 8.88 -16.07 6.29
N SER A 195 8.69 -15.30 5.21
CA SER A 195 8.40 -13.87 5.27
C SER A 195 6.98 -13.68 5.79
N PRO A 196 6.77 -12.84 6.82
CA PRO A 196 5.43 -12.59 7.33
C PRO A 196 4.51 -11.98 6.25
N THR A 197 5.06 -11.38 5.20
CA THR A 197 4.31 -10.74 4.10
C THR A 197 4.35 -11.50 2.77
N ALA A 198 4.76 -12.77 2.76
CA ALA A 198 4.74 -13.56 1.53
C ALA A 198 3.31 -13.95 1.10
N PHE A 199 3.13 -13.97 -0.22
CA PHE A 199 1.90 -14.23 -0.96
C PHE A 199 1.46 -15.69 -0.94
#